data_AF-A0A6G2DN53-F1
#
_entry.id   AF-A0A6G2DN53-F1
#
_cell.length_a   1.000
_cell.length_b   1.000
_cell.length_c   1.000
_cell.angle_alpha   90.00
_cell.angle_beta   90.00
_cell.angle_gamma   90.00
#
_symmetry.space_group_name_H-M   'P 1'
#
loop_
_entity.id
_entity.type
_entity.pdbx_description
1 polymer ?
#
loop_
_entity_poly.entity_id
_entity_poly.type
_entity_poly.pdbx_seq_one_letter_code
_entity_poly.pdbx_strand_id
1 'polypeptide(L)'
;MELVYMDGKKEPYTLSSIVAECAEIKHRHLKILLNKHREDFESFGKVQFKISPSESGQNVRDYILNEQQATLLITYLRNTEPVRKFKMNLVKAFFEMRDELSKFRMQRALESKTRGNDNGTAAC
;
A
#
# COMPACT_ATOMS: atom_id res chain seq x y z
N MET A 1 -6.34 1.86 -13.29
CA MET A 1 -6.45 1.07 -12.05
C MET A 1 -5.61 1.75 -11.00
N GLU A 2 -6.15 1.94 -9.80
CA GLU A 2 -5.39 2.46 -8.66
C GLU A 2 -4.44 1.37 -8.15
N LEU A 3 -3.17 1.70 -7.91
CA LEU A 3 -2.17 0.72 -7.49
C LEU A 3 -1.99 0.65 -5.97
N VAL A 4 -2.22 1.78 -5.30
CA VAL A 4 -1.97 1.97 -3.88
C VAL A 4 -3.18 2.65 -3.27
N TYR A 5 -3.65 2.13 -2.14
CA TYR A 5 -4.75 2.69 -1.37
C TYR A 5 -4.27 3.14 0.00
N MET A 6 -5.10 3.95 0.66
CA MET A 6 -4.89 4.37 2.03
C MET A 6 -5.78 3.60 3.00
N ASP A 7 -5.20 3.11 4.08
CA ASP A 7 -5.96 2.50 5.16
C ASP A 7 -6.52 3.56 6.14
N GLY A 8 -7.29 3.11 7.13
CA GLY A 8 -7.86 3.98 8.16
C GLY A 8 -6.82 4.65 9.08
N LYS A 9 -5.58 4.14 9.12
CA LYS A 9 -4.46 4.71 9.88
C LYS A 9 -3.62 5.69 9.05
N LYS A 10 -4.00 5.90 7.79
CA LYS A 10 -3.23 6.69 6.82
C LYS A 10 -1.86 6.08 6.54
N GLU A 11 -1.82 4.77 6.35
CA GLU A 11 -0.68 4.03 5.80
C GLU A 11 -1.03 3.50 4.39
N PRO A 12 -0.12 3.68 3.40
CA PRO A 12 -0.36 3.20 2.05
C PRO A 12 -0.17 1.68 1.97
N TYR A 13 -1.03 1.02 1.20
CA TYR A 13 -0.97 -0.41 0.96
C TYR A 13 -1.42 -0.77 -0.45
N THR A 14 -1.04 -1.96 -0.92
CA THR A 14 -1.56 -2.55 -2.16
C THR A 14 -2.14 -3.94 -1.88
N LEU A 15 -2.78 -4.53 -2.88
CA LEU A 15 -3.39 -5.86 -2.80
C LEU A 15 -2.63 -6.86 -3.67
N SER A 16 -2.56 -8.10 -3.22
CA SER A 16 -1.94 -9.17 -4.01
C SER A 16 -2.65 -9.42 -5.33
N SER A 17 -3.95 -9.17 -5.43
CA SER A 17 -4.72 -9.17 -6.68
C SER A 17 -4.19 -8.16 -7.69
N ILE A 18 -3.97 -6.92 -7.26
CA ILE A 18 -3.44 -5.84 -8.11
C ILE A 18 -2.01 -6.15 -8.55
N VAL A 19 -1.17 -6.65 -7.64
CA VAL A 19 0.19 -7.08 -7.99
C VAL A 19 0.13 -8.20 -9.03
N ALA A 20 -0.74 -9.19 -8.86
CA ALA A 20 -0.89 -10.30 -9.80
C ALA A 20 -1.32 -9.83 -11.19
N GLU A 21 -2.32 -8.96 -11.25
CA GLU A 21 -2.85 -8.40 -12.49
C GLU A 21 -1.80 -7.54 -13.21
N CYS A 22 -1.21 -6.57 -12.53
CA CYS A 22 -0.29 -5.62 -13.14
C CYS A 22 1.07 -6.24 -13.50
N ALA A 23 1.51 -7.27 -12.76
CA ALA A 23 2.74 -8.00 -13.06
C ALA A 23 2.53 -9.14 -14.06
N GLU A 24 1.28 -9.42 -14.47
CA GLU A 24 0.88 -10.56 -15.30
C GLU A 24 1.32 -11.91 -14.72
N ILE A 25 1.19 -12.06 -13.40
CA ILE A 25 1.59 -13.26 -12.65
C ILE A 25 0.35 -13.89 -12.03
N LYS A 26 0.26 -15.22 -12.13
CA LYS A 26 -0.82 -15.97 -11.46
C LYS A 26 -0.80 -15.68 -9.96
N HIS A 27 -1.94 -15.26 -9.40
CA HIS A 27 -2.10 -14.96 -7.97
C HIS A 27 -1.60 -16.09 -7.05
N ARG A 28 -1.81 -17.35 -7.45
CA ARG A 28 -1.28 -18.55 -6.77
C ARG A 28 0.24 -18.46 -6.53
N HIS A 29 1.01 -17.92 -7.46
CA HIS A 29 2.46 -17.77 -7.31
C HIS A 29 2.81 -16.78 -6.20
N LEU A 30 2.11 -15.63 -6.15
CA LEU A 30 2.31 -14.66 -5.07
C LEU A 30 1.96 -15.25 -3.71
N LYS A 31 0.86 -16.01 -3.62
CA LYS A 31 0.49 -16.75 -2.41
C LYS A 31 1.59 -17.73 -1.97
N ILE A 32 2.22 -18.44 -2.91
CA ILE A 32 3.34 -19.35 -2.59
C ILE A 32 4.52 -18.55 -2.03
N LEU A 33 4.90 -17.44 -2.66
CA LEU A 33 5.99 -16.58 -2.18
C LEU A 33 5.72 -16.03 -0.78
N LEU A 34 4.52 -15.48 -0.55
CA LEU A 34 4.10 -14.92 0.73
C LEU A 34 4.10 -15.95 1.86
N ASN A 35 3.69 -17.19 1.58
CA ASN A 35 3.70 -18.25 2.58
C ASN A 35 5.11 -18.83 2.79
N LYS A 36 5.92 -18.93 1.73
CA LYS A 36 7.29 -19.46 1.81
C LYS A 36 8.22 -18.52 2.59
N HIS A 37 8.08 -17.22 2.37
CA HIS A 37 8.92 -16.17 2.96
C HIS A 37 8.17 -15.39 4.05
N ARG A 38 7.24 -16.06 4.73
CA ARG A 38 6.29 -15.40 5.63
C ARG A 38 6.97 -14.61 6.74
N GLU A 39 8.02 -15.16 7.34
CA GLU A 39 8.79 -14.51 8.40
C GLU A 39 9.45 -13.22 7.92
N ASP A 40 10.00 -13.21 6.70
CA ASP A 40 10.58 -12.00 6.08
C ASP A 40 9.52 -10.90 5.92
N PHE A 41 8.32 -11.25 5.45
CA PHE A 41 7.22 -10.30 5.33
C PHE A 41 6.70 -9.83 6.69
N GLU A 42 6.65 -10.73 7.68
CA GLU A 42 6.20 -10.43 9.04
C GLU A 42 7.18 -9.53 9.81
N SER A 43 8.46 -9.49 9.40
CA SER A 43 9.44 -8.52 9.91
C SER A 43 9.06 -7.05 9.62
N PHE A 44 8.24 -6.81 8.59
CA PHE A 44 7.70 -5.49 8.22
C PHE A 44 6.26 -5.28 8.71
N GLY A 45 5.77 -6.12 9.62
CA GLY A 45 4.42 -6.07 10.17
C GLY A 45 3.58 -7.30 9.79
N LYS A 46 2.47 -7.51 10.50
CA LYS A 46 1.63 -8.71 10.33
C LYS A 46 1.11 -8.84 8.90
N VAL A 47 1.29 -10.00 8.28
CA VAL A 47 0.69 -10.33 6.99
C VAL A 47 -0.83 -10.51 7.17
N GLN A 48 -1.61 -9.65 6.52
CA GLN A 48 -3.07 -9.66 6.57
C GLN A 48 -3.66 -10.07 5.22
N PHE A 49 -4.89 -10.58 5.23
CA PHE A 49 -5.65 -10.86 4.02
C PHE A 49 -7.14 -10.73 4.28
N LYS A 50 -7.89 -10.44 3.20
CA LYS A 50 -9.35 -10.57 3.18
C LYS A 50 -9.73 -11.82 2.40
N ILE A 51 -10.87 -12.41 2.74
CA ILE A 51 -11.46 -13.49 1.95
C ILE A 51 -12.38 -12.83 0.93
N SER A 52 -12.14 -13.12 -0.33
CA SER A 52 -12.95 -12.63 -1.45
C SER A 52 -13.44 -13.82 -2.26
N PRO A 53 -14.71 -13.83 -2.71
CA PRO A 53 -15.16 -14.82 -3.67
C PRO A 53 -14.43 -14.62 -5.00
N SER A 54 -13.99 -15.71 -5.62
CA SER A 54 -13.52 -15.71 -7.01
C SER A 54 -14.68 -15.85 -7.98
N GLU A 55 -14.40 -15.67 -9.28
CA GLU A 55 -15.38 -15.87 -10.36
C GLU A 55 -16.06 -17.26 -10.32
N SER A 56 -15.35 -18.29 -9.84
CA SER A 56 -15.89 -19.64 -9.68
C SER A 56 -16.61 -19.88 -8.35
N GLY A 57 -16.80 -18.84 -7.53
CA GLY A 57 -17.41 -18.93 -6.20
C GLY A 57 -16.50 -19.49 -5.11
N GLN A 58 -15.24 -19.82 -5.42
CA GLN A 58 -14.28 -20.28 -4.41
C GLN A 58 -13.71 -19.11 -3.60
N ASN A 59 -13.50 -19.32 -2.31
CA ASN A 59 -12.86 -18.37 -1.42
C ASN A 59 -11.36 -18.22 -1.74
N VAL A 60 -10.93 -17.00 -2.06
CA VAL A 60 -9.52 -16.64 -2.29
C VAL A 60 -9.07 -15.67 -1.21
N ARG A 61 -7.84 -15.84 -0.72
CA ARG A 61 -7.19 -14.88 0.18
C ARG A 61 -6.55 -13.80 -0.66
N ASP A 62 -7.05 -12.57 -0.56
CA ASP A 62 -6.38 -11.41 -1.11
C ASP A 62 -5.58 -10.71 -0.02
N TYR A 63 -4.25 -10.78 -0.14
CA TYR A 63 -3.33 -10.25 0.85
C TYR A 63 -3.25 -8.73 0.76
N ILE A 64 -3.21 -8.09 1.92
CA ILE A 64 -3.01 -6.65 2.09
C ILE A 64 -1.54 -6.45 2.40
N LEU A 65 -0.84 -5.72 1.55
CA LEU A 65 0.61 -5.53 1.62
C LEU A 65 0.91 -4.06 1.87
N ASN A 66 1.55 -3.74 2.99
CA ASN A 66 2.09 -2.40 3.19
C ASN A 66 3.23 -2.11 2.20
N GLU A 67 3.72 -0.86 2.16
CA GLU A 67 4.80 -0.42 1.27
C GLU A 67 6.04 -1.34 1.32
N GLN A 68 6.49 -1.71 2.52
CA GLN A 68 7.69 -2.53 2.70
C GLN A 68 7.48 -3.98 2.26
N GLN A 69 6.34 -4.57 2.61
CA GLN A 69 5.96 -5.91 2.16
C GLN A 69 5.79 -5.98 0.65
N ALA A 70 5.15 -4.98 0.03
CA ALA A 70 5.01 -4.90 -1.42
C ALA A 70 6.38 -4.76 -2.11
N THR A 71 7.26 -3.93 -1.54
CA THR A 71 8.64 -3.75 -2.02
C THR A 71 9.44 -5.04 -1.93
N LEU A 72 9.34 -5.79 -0.83
CA LEU A 72 9.98 -7.11 -0.72
C LEU A 72 9.39 -8.09 -1.73
N LEU A 73 8.06 -8.12 -1.91
CA LEU A 73 7.40 -9.05 -2.82
C LEU A 73 7.93 -8.88 -4.26
N ILE A 74 8.10 -7.64 -4.72
CA ILE A 74 8.57 -7.38 -6.09
C ILE A 74 10.04 -7.80 -6.33
N THR A 75 10.87 -7.93 -5.29
CA THR A 75 12.26 -8.43 -5.45
C THR A 75 12.28 -9.92 -5.80
N TYR A 76 11.29 -10.68 -5.34
CA TYR A 76 11.14 -12.10 -5.68
C TYR A 76 10.60 -12.35 -7.09
N LEU A 77 10.10 -11.31 -7.78
CA LEU A 77 9.54 -11.43 -9.12
C LEU A 77 10.63 -11.36 -10.19
N ARG A 78 10.55 -12.25 -11.18
CA ARG A 78 11.43 -12.24 -12.36
C ARG A 78 11.34 -10.90 -13.08
N ASN A 79 12.46 -10.41 -13.58
CA ASN A 79 12.55 -9.09 -14.20
C ASN A 79 12.09 -9.06 -15.68
N THR A 80 10.86 -9.52 -15.93
CA THR A 80 10.24 -9.44 -17.26
C THR A 80 9.82 -8.00 -17.57
N GLU A 81 9.56 -7.68 -18.83
CA GLU A 81 9.13 -6.32 -19.22
C GLU A 81 7.85 -5.84 -18.52
N PRO A 82 6.76 -6.65 -18.41
CA PRO A 82 5.58 -6.27 -17.62
C PRO A 82 5.91 -5.98 -16.15
N VAL A 83 6.74 -6.84 -15.53
CA VAL A 83 7.15 -6.68 -14.13
C VAL A 83 7.99 -5.42 -13.93
N ARG A 84 8.87 -5.06 -14.88
CA ARG A 84 9.66 -3.82 -14.80
C ARG A 84 8.77 -2.58 -14.85
N LYS A 85 7.80 -2.56 -15.77
CA LYS A 85 6.83 -1.46 -15.89
C LYS A 85 5.99 -1.35 -14.62
N PHE A 86 5.53 -2.48 -14.08
CA PHE A 86 4.80 -2.52 -12.82
C PHE A 86 5.64 -1.97 -11.65
N LYS A 87 6.90 -2.41 -11.50
CA LYS A 87 7.82 -1.91 -10.45
C LYS A 87 7.95 -0.39 -10.49
N MET A 88 8.15 0.18 -11.69
CA MET A 88 8.25 1.64 -11.85
C MET A 88 6.96 2.35 -11.42
N ASN A 89 5.80 1.83 -11.81
CA ASN A 89 4.52 2.43 -11.47
C ASN A 89 4.18 2.29 -9.99
N LEU A 90 4.47 1.14 -9.38
CA LEU A 90 4.25 0.88 -7.96
C LEU A 90 5.08 1.82 -7.09
N VAL A 91 6.36 2.02 -7.44
CA VAL A 91 7.24 2.98 -6.74
C VAL A 91 6.67 4.38 -6.84
N LYS A 92 6.28 4.84 -8.05
CA LYS A 92 5.67 6.16 -8.21
C LYS A 92 4.41 6.33 -7.36
N ALA A 93 3.50 5.35 -7.40
CA ALA A 93 2.25 5.40 -6.65
C ALA A 93 2.47 5.49 -5.13
N PHE A 94 3.42 4.74 -4.57
CA PHE A 94 3.75 4.85 -3.14
C PHE A 94 4.33 6.22 -2.78
N PHE A 95 5.20 6.78 -3.62
CA PHE A 95 5.78 8.10 -3.40
C PHE A 95 4.73 9.22 -3.49
N GLU A 96 3.90 9.21 -4.53
CA GLU A 96 2.81 10.18 -4.72
C GLU A 96 1.86 10.18 -3.50
N MET A 97 1.48 8.99 -3.03
CA MET A 97 0.61 8.85 -1.87
C MET A 97 1.25 9.40 -0.57
N ARG A 98 2.55 9.20 -0.38
CA ARG A 98 3.28 9.77 0.78
C ARG A 98 3.41 11.29 0.71
N ASP A 99 3.58 11.84 -0.48
CA ASP A 99 3.64 13.29 -0.69
C ASP A 99 2.29 13.94 -0.39
N GLU A 100 1.19 13.33 -0.84
CA GLU A 100 -0.16 13.78 -0.49
C GLU A 100 -0.38 13.79 1.03
N LEU A 101 -0.03 12.71 1.72
CA LEU A 101 -0.11 12.66 3.19
C LEU A 101 0.71 13.74 3.87
N SER A 102 1.90 14.03 3.36
CA SER A 102 2.78 15.06 3.89
C SER A 102 2.14 16.44 3.74
N LYS A 103 1.57 16.75 2.56
CA LYS A 103 0.81 17.98 2.32
C LYS A 103 -0.37 18.11 3.28
N PHE A 104 -1.18 17.05 3.44
CA PHE A 104 -2.30 17.04 4.38
C PHE A 104 -1.89 17.23 5.84
N ARG A 105 -0.73 16.71 6.25
CA ARG A 105 -0.18 16.92 7.61
C ARG A 105 0.27 18.36 7.80
N MET A 106 0.97 18.93 6.81
CA MET A 106 1.42 20.33 6.84
C MET A 106 0.25 21.30 6.89
N GLN A 107 -0.77 21.10 6.04
CA GLN A 107 -1.96 21.97 6.01
C GLN A 107 -2.69 21.96 7.36
N ARG A 108 -2.93 20.78 7.94
CA ARG A 108 -3.57 20.69 9.27
C ARG A 108 -2.75 21.35 10.38
N ALA A 109 -1.41 21.26 10.30
CA ALA A 109 -0.53 21.92 11.26
C ALA A 109 -0.51 23.45 11.13
N LEU A 110 -0.72 23.97 9.91
CA LEU A 110 -0.89 25.41 9.69
C LEU A 110 -2.26 25.88 10.22
N GLU A 111 -3.34 25.17 9.88
CA GLU A 111 -4.70 25.50 10.33
C GLU A 111 -4.84 25.47 11.86
N SER A 112 -4.19 24.52 12.55
CA SER A 112 -4.21 24.47 14.02
C SER A 112 -3.48 25.64 14.67
N LYS A 113 -2.39 26.14 14.05
CA LYS A 113 -1.67 27.33 14.52
C LYS A 113 -2.49 28.60 14.35
N THR A 114 -3.18 28.75 13.22
CA THR A 114 -4.04 29.92 12.99
C THR A 114 -5.18 29.99 14.01
N ARG A 115 -5.86 28.87 14.28
CA ARG A 115 -6.92 28.81 15.30
C ARG A 115 -6.44 29.11 16.73
N GLY A 116 -5.16 28.85 17.03
CA GLY A 116 -4.56 29.19 18.33
C GLY A 116 -4.23 30.68 18.48
N ASN A 117 -3.87 31.35 17.38
CA ASN A 117 -3.51 32.77 17.39
C ASN A 117 -4.72 33.72 17.48
N ASP A 118 -5.89 33.30 16.97
CA ASP A 118 -7.09 34.14 16.98
C ASP A 118 -7.80 34.20 18.35
N ASN A 119 -7.45 33.30 19.28
CA ASN A 119 -7.98 33.27 20.64
C ASN A 119 -7.21 34.18 21.63
N GLY A 120 -6.21 34.94 21.17
CA GLY A 120 -5.33 35.77 21.99
C GLY A 120 -5.64 37.27 22.01
N THR A 121 -6.64 37.75 21.28
CA THR A 121 -6.81 39.21 21.03
C THR A 121 -8.08 39.82 21.63
N ALA A 122 -8.80 39.13 22.53
CA ALA A 122 -9.97 39.68 23.22
C ALA A 122 -9.75 39.77 24.73
N ALA A 123 -8.84 40.65 25.15
CA ALA A 123 -8.73 41.10 26.54
C ALA A 123 -8.13 42.51 26.58
N CYS A 124 -8.96 43.52 26.35
CA CYS A 124 -8.84 44.89 26.87
C CYS A 124 -10.24 45.52 26.90
#